data_AF-F3FD88-F1
#
_entry.id   AF-F3FD88-F1
#
_cell.length_a   1.000
_cell.length_b   1.000
_cell.length_c   1.000
_cell.angle_alpha   90.00
_cell.angle_beta   90.00
_cell.angle_gamma   90.00
#
_symmetry.space_group_name_H-M   'P 1'
#
loop_
_entity.id
_entity.type
_entity.pdbx_description
1 polymer ?
#
loop_
_entity_poly.entity_id
_entity_poly.type
_entity_poly.pdbx_seq_one_letter_code
_entity_poly.pdbx_strand_id
1 'polypeptide(L)' 'FKKADKSGALYALILGEEELAAKVIGVKPLRGQGEQQNIAWDALSEHLASCVVQG' A
#
# COMPACT_ATOMS: atom_id res chain seq x y z
N PHE A 1 12.53 0.55 -1.05
CA PHE A 1 12.39 2.02 -0.88
C PHE A 1 12.96 2.90 -2.01
N LYS A 2 13.95 2.47 -2.82
CA LYS A 2 14.59 3.34 -3.85
C LYS A 2 13.87 3.45 -5.23
N LYS A 3 12.77 2.70 -5.45
CA LYS A 3 12.00 2.71 -6.73
C LYS A 3 10.73 3.58 -6.72
N ALA A 4 10.02 3.65 -5.59
CA ALA A 4 8.71 4.32 -5.53
C ALA A 4 8.84 5.87 -5.60
N ASP A 5 9.91 6.41 -5.02
CA ASP A 5 10.21 7.85 -5.05
C ASP A 5 10.56 8.34 -6.47
N LYS A 6 11.30 7.54 -7.22
CA LYS A 6 11.73 7.86 -8.60
C LYS A 6 10.59 7.81 -9.62
N SER A 7 9.44 7.24 -9.26
CA SER A 7 8.29 7.06 -10.17
C SER A 7 7.17 8.08 -9.96
N GLY A 8 7.29 8.98 -8.96
CA GLY A 8 6.20 9.90 -8.62
C GLY A 8 4.96 9.21 -8.03
N ALA A 9 5.09 7.98 -7.54
CA ALA A 9 3.97 7.23 -6.97
C ALA A 9 3.49 7.88 -5.65
N LEU A 10 2.17 7.97 -5.46
CA LEU A 10 1.57 8.51 -4.24
C LEU A 10 1.73 7.57 -3.03
N TYR A 11 1.84 6.26 -3.30
CA TYR A 11 1.88 5.21 -2.29
C TYR A 11 2.96 4.16 -2.63
N ALA A 12 3.55 3.57 -1.60
CA ALA A 12 4.41 2.40 -1.69
C ALA A 12 3.73 1.21 -1.00
N LEU A 13 3.58 0.09 -1.70
CA LEU A 13 3.15 -1.17 -1.11
C LEU A 13 4.39 -1.97 -0.69
N ILE A 14 4.42 -2.37 0.57
CA ILE A 14 5.39 -3.29 1.16
C ILE A 14 4.70 -4.65 1.26
N LEU A 15 5.28 -5.63 0.57
CA LEU A 15 4.87 -7.03 0.62
C LEU A 15 6.14 -7.86 0.85
N GLY A 16 6.41 -8.19 2.11
CA GLY A 16 7.38 -9.20 2.51
C GLY A 16 6.80 -10.61 2.53
N GLU A 17 7.65 -11.59 2.83
CA GLU A 17 7.27 -13.01 2.97
C GLU A 17 6.34 -13.23 4.17
N GLU A 18 6.57 -12.52 5.28
CA GLU A 18 5.71 -12.53 6.46
C GLU A 18 4.34 -11.90 6.17
N GLU A 19 4.31 -10.75 5.50
CA GLU A 19 3.07 -10.12 5.04
C GLU A 19 2.26 -11.03 4.10
N LEU A 20 2.93 -11.72 3.18
CA LEU A 20 2.28 -12.69 2.29
C LEU A 20 1.69 -13.87 3.08
N ALA A 21 2.44 -14.39 4.07
CA ALA A 21 1.97 -15.48 4.92
C ALA A 21 0.80 -15.07 5.82
N ALA A 22 0.84 -13.85 6.37
CA ALA A 22 -0.21 -13.26 7.20
C ALA A 22 -1.36 -12.65 6.37
N LYS A 23 -1.29 -12.69 5.03
CA LYS A 23 -2.25 -12.08 4.10
C LYS A 23 -2.52 -10.61 4.44
N VAL A 24 -1.46 -9.85 4.70
CA VAL A 24 -1.48 -8.40 4.92
C VAL A 24 -0.55 -7.72 3.94
N ILE A 25 -0.73 -6.43 3.71
CA ILE A 25 0.14 -5.58 2.89
C ILE A 25 0.35 -4.28 3.67
N GLY A 26 1.62 -3.86 3.78
CA GLY A 26 1.95 -2.56 4.34
C GLY A 26 1.81 -1.49 3.27
N VAL A 27 0.80 -0.62 3.36
CA VAL A 27 0.69 0.56 2.51
C VAL A 27 1.34 1.74 3.20
N LYS A 28 2.33 2.35 2.54
CA LYS A 28 3.03 3.53 3.02
C LYS A 28 2.84 4.70 2.04
N PRO A 29 2.08 5.75 2.41
CA PRO A 29 1.96 6.94 1.59
C PRO A 29 3.29 7.70 1.56
N LEU A 30 3.74 8.09 0.37
CA LEU A 30 5.00 8.84 0.19
C LEU A 30 4.77 10.34 0.10
N ARG A 31 3.58 10.77 -0.33
CA ARG A 31 3.22 12.18 -0.55
C ARG A 31 2.32 12.79 0.53
N GLY A 32 2.00 12.04 1.60
CA GLY A 32 1.09 12.46 2.67
C GLY A 32 1.59 12.08 4.07
N GLN A 33 1.01 12.71 5.09
CA GLN A 33 1.37 12.56 6.51
C GLN A 33 0.72 11.31 7.13
N GLY A 34 0.89 10.17 6.46
CA GLY A 34 0.34 8.88 6.89
C GLY A 34 1.46 7.93 7.30
N GLU A 35 1.28 7.31 8.44
CA GLU A 35 2.13 6.22 8.90
C GLU A 35 1.94 4.99 8.00
N GLN A 36 2.87 4.03 8.04
CA GLN A 36 2.68 2.76 7.34
C GLN A 36 1.45 2.04 7.93
N GLN A 37 0.46 1.74 7.09
CA GLN A 37 -0.74 1.01 7.48
C GLN A 37 -0.70 -0.40 6.93
N ASN A 38 -0.79 -1.40 7.79
CA ASN A 38 -0.98 -2.78 7.35
C ASN A 38 -2.46 -3.04 7.10
N ILE A 39 -2.79 -3.34 5.85
CA ILE A 39 -4.15 -3.66 5.41
C ILE A 39 -4.17 -5.15 5.07
N ALA A 40 -5.20 -5.88 5.51
CA ALA A 40 -5.38 -7.26 5.08
C ALA A 40 -5.55 -7.32 3.55
N TRP A 41 -5.09 -8.38 2.90
CA TRP A 41 -5.26 -8.60 1.46
C TRP A 41 -6.71 -8.56 1.02
N ASP A 42 -7.58 -9.12 1.86
CA ASP A 42 -9.03 -9.14 1.66
C ASP A 42 -9.59 -7.71 1.58
N ALA A 43 -9.25 -6.89 2.59
CA ALA A 43 -9.61 -5.48 2.64
C ALA A 43 -8.84 -4.61 1.63
N LEU A 44 -7.62 -4.97 1.24
CA LEU A 44 -6.79 -4.22 0.30
C LEU A 44 -7.48 -4.10 -1.05
N SER A 45 -8.08 -5.20 -1.51
CA SER A 45 -8.77 -5.26 -2.81
C SER A 45 -9.92 -4.26 -2.85
N GLU A 46 -10.73 -4.22 -1.79
CA GLU A 46 -11.81 -3.25 -1.62
C GLU A 46 -11.28 -1.82 -1.43
N HIS A 47 -10.20 -1.64 -0.67
CA HIS A 47 -9.61 -0.33 -0.38
C HIS A 47 -9.00 0.30 -1.64
N LEU A 48 -8.26 -0.48 -2.44
CA LEU A 48 -7.72 -0.03 -3.72
C LEU A 48 -8.85 0.21 -4.72
N ALA A 49 -9.86 -0.65 -4.80
CA ALA A 49 -11.00 -0.45 -5.69
C ALA A 49 -11.74 0.85 -5.37
N SER A 50 -12.01 1.12 -4.08
CA SER A 50 -12.64 2.36 -3.62
C SER A 50 -11.77 3.60 -3.86
N CYS A 51 -10.45 3.47 -3.69
CA CYS A 51 -9.50 4.57 -3.88
C CYS A 51 -9.24 4.85 -5.37
N VAL A 52 -9.22 3.83 -6.24
CA VAL A 52 -8.99 3.99 -7.69
C VAL A 52 -10.24 4.45 -8.44
N VAL A 53 -11.44 4.10 -7.96
CA VAL A 53 -12.71 4.56 -8.54
C VAL A 53 -12.96 6.06 -8.29
N GLN A 54 -12.37 6.62 -7.23
CA GLN A 54 -12.48 8.03 -6.91
C GLN A 54 -11.42 8.91 -7.61
N GLY A 55 -10.61 8.33 -8.50
CA GLY A 55 -9.55 9.00 -9.27
C GLY A 55 -9.96 9.40 -10.68
#